data_AF-A0A971V4U5-F1
#
_entry.id   AF-A0A971V4U5-F1
#
_cell.length_a   1.000
_cell.length_b   1.000
_cell.length_c   1.000
_cell.angle_alpha   90.00
_cell.angle_beta   90.00
_cell.angle_gamma   90.00
#
_symmetry.space_group_name_H-M   'P 1'
#
loop_
_entity.id
_entity.type
_entity.pdbx_description
1 polymer ?
#
loop_
_entity_poly.entity_id
_entity_poly.type
_entity_poly.pdbx_seq_one_letter_code
_entity_poly.pdbx_strand_id
1 'polypeptide(L)' 'MWLIICFILLFIVILGIFRVMWYGKGIIKPDFEKVDMQYHMKKHVSTNWDSPFGRGVYYTCLVMTLLILILILTL' A
#
# COMPACT_ATOMS: atom_id res chain seq x y z
N MET A 1 -12.49 3.83 -21.70
CA MET A 1 -12.28 2.44 -21.20
C MET A 1 -10.94 2.32 -20.47
N TRP A 2 -9.82 2.69 -21.09
CA TRP A 2 -8.50 2.66 -20.44
C TRP A 2 -8.39 3.45 -19.13
N LEU A 3 -8.96 4.66 -19.07
CA LEU A 3 -8.97 5.46 -17.83
C LEU A 3 -9.69 4.75 -16.67
N ILE A 4 -10.80 4.06 -16.94
CA ILE A 4 -11.57 3.32 -15.93
C ILE A 4 -10.72 2.17 -15.36
N ILE A 5 -10.00 1.45 -16.24
CA ILE A 5 -9.09 0.36 -15.84
C ILE A 5 -7.96 0.92 -14.96
N CYS A 6 -7.37 2.07 -15.33
CA CYS A 6 -6.35 2.73 -14.52
C CYS A 6 -6.87 3.12 -13.13
N PHE A 7 -8.09 3.67 -13.02
CA PHE A 7 -8.71 4.00 -11.74
C PHE A 7 -8.94 2.77 -10.86
N ILE A 8 -9.39 1.65 -11.43
CA ILE A 8 -9.60 0.40 -10.70
C ILE A 8 -8.28 -0.15 -10.15
N LEU A 9 -7.23 -0.16 -10.97
CA LEU A 9 -5.90 -0.61 -10.53
C LEU A 9 -5.35 0.28 -9.42
N LEU A 10 -5.49 1.60 -9.55
CA LEU A 10 -5.09 2.55 -8.52
C LEU A 10 -5.85 2.30 -7.20
N PHE A 11 -7.16 2.08 -7.28
CA PHE A 11 -8.00 1.82 -6.12
C PHE A 11 -7.57 0.54 -5.37
N ILE A 12 -7.25 -0.53 -6.09
CA ILE A 12 -6.75 -1.78 -5.50
C ILE A 12 -5.42 -1.55 -4.77
N VAL A 13 -4.51 -0.77 -5.36
CA VAL A 13 -3.21 -0.45 -4.75
C VAL A 13 -3.39 0.38 -3.47
N ILE A 14 -4.28 1.37 -3.49
CA ILE A 14 -4.60 2.18 -2.30
C ILE A 14 -5.15 1.29 -1.17
N LEU A 15 -6.09 0.40 -1.48
CA LEU A 15 -6.61 -0.55 -0.49
C LEU A 15 -5.51 -1.47 0.06
N GLY A 16 -4.54 -1.86 -0.77
CA GLY A 16 -3.36 -2.61 -0.35
C GLY A 16 -2.55 -1.84 0.69
N ILE A 17 -2.20 -0.58 0.41
CA ILE A 17 -1.41 0.27 1.31
C ILE A 17 -2.12 0.51 2.64
N PHE A 18 -3.42 0.81 2.61
CA PHE A 18 -4.21 0.98 3.83
C PHE A 18 -4.17 -0.26 4.71
N ARG A 19 -4.20 -1.46 4.11
CA ARG A 19 -4.05 -2.72 4.85
C ARG A 19 -2.66 -2.89 5.43
N VAL A 20 -1.61 -2.55 4.68
CA VAL A 20 -0.22 -2.57 5.18
C VAL A 20 -0.08 -1.65 6.39
N MET A 21 -0.65 -0.44 6.33
CA MET A 21 -0.66 0.52 7.45
C MET A 21 -1.39 -0.04 8.67
N TRP A 22 -2.54 -0.68 8.47
CA TRP A 22 -3.37 -1.23 9.53
C TRP A 22 -2.72 -2.43 10.22
N TYR A 23 -2.24 -3.42 9.44
CA TYR A 23 -1.64 -4.64 9.98
C TYR A 23 -0.23 -4.42 10.51
N GLY A 24 0.56 -3.58 9.83
CA GLY A 24 1.92 -3.21 10.23
C GLY A 24 1.97 -2.17 11.34
N LYS A 25 0.82 -1.64 11.80
CA LYS A 25 0.68 -0.64 12.87
C LYS A 25 1.59 0.59 12.68
N GLY A 26 1.74 1.06 11.45
CA GLY A 26 2.62 2.20 11.16
C GLY A 26 2.44 2.72 9.73
N ILE A 27 2.70 4.02 9.54
CA ILE A 27 2.62 4.68 8.22
C ILE A 27 4.01 4.82 7.60
N ILE A 28 4.98 5.31 8.37
CA ILE A 28 6.33 5.58 7.86
C ILE A 28 7.21 4.33 7.95
N LYS A 29 6.97 3.48 8.94
CA LYS A 29 7.74 2.25 9.15
C LYS A 29 6.82 1.13 9.65
N PRO A 30 5.90 0.63 8.81
CA PRO A 30 5.09 -0.51 9.17
C PRO A 30 5.96 -1.75 9.38
N ASP A 31 5.51 -2.63 10.27
CA ASP A 31 6.08 -3.96 10.45
C ASP A 31 5.59 -4.88 9.31
N PHE A 32 6.38 -5.00 8.25
CA PHE A 32 6.01 -5.73 7.03
C PHE A 32 5.94 -7.25 7.25
N GLU A 33 6.80 -7.81 8.09
CA GLU A 33 6.74 -9.22 8.49
C GLU A 33 5.38 -9.52 9.14
N LYS A 34 4.93 -8.65 10.04
CA LYS A 34 3.62 -8.77 10.66
C LYS A 34 2.46 -8.61 9.67
N VAL A 35 2.60 -7.75 8.66
CA VAL A 35 1.60 -7.61 7.60
C VAL A 35 1.43 -8.93 6.87
N ASP A 36 2.52 -9.55 6.44
CA ASP A 36 2.50 -10.82 5.71
C ASP A 36 1.94 -11.96 6.58
N MET A 37 2.36 -12.04 7.85
CA MET A 37 1.81 -13.01 8.80
C MET A 37 0.31 -12.84 8.99
N GLN A 38 -0.19 -11.61 9.20
CA GLN A 38 -1.61 -11.36 9.39
C GLN A 38 -2.43 -11.61 8.12
N TYR A 39 -1.86 -11.34 6.95
CA TYR A 39 -2.49 -11.63 5.68
C TYR A 39 -2.68 -13.13 5.48
N HIS A 40 -1.61 -13.89 5.76
CA HIS A 40 -1.65 -15.35 5.72
C HIS A 40 -2.66 -15.92 6.72
N MET A 41 -2.67 -15.43 7.97
CA MET A 41 -3.63 -15.90 8.99
C MET A 41 -5.09 -15.59 8.67
N LYS A 42 -5.40 -14.42 8.09
CA LYS A 42 -6.79 -13.99 7.84
C LYS A 42 -7.36 -14.43 6.50
N LYS A 43 -6.51 -14.58 5.49
CA LYS A 43 -6.93 -14.81 4.10
C LYS A 43 -6.37 -16.10 3.51
N HIS A 44 -5.47 -16.81 4.20
CA HIS A 44 -4.73 -17.95 3.67
C HIS A 44 -4.01 -17.63 2.35
N VAL A 45 -3.61 -16.36 2.19
CA VAL A 45 -2.86 -15.87 1.03
C VAL A 45 -1.50 -15.41 1.51
N SER A 46 -0.44 -15.94 0.91
CA SER A 46 0.92 -15.45 1.10
C SER A 46 1.11 -14.14 0.32
N THR A 47 1.45 -13.08 1.05
CA THR A 47 1.92 -11.81 0.48
C THR A 47 3.41 -11.67 0.76
N ASN A 48 4.07 -10.86 -0.06
CA ASN A 48 5.52 -10.62 0.03
C ASN A 48 5.81 -9.13 0.28
N TRP A 49 5.08 -8.51 1.20
CA TRP A 49 5.31 -7.11 1.56
C TRP A 49 6.66 -6.90 2.23
N ASP A 50 7.19 -7.91 2.91
CA ASP A 50 8.50 -7.85 3.57
C ASP A 50 9.70 -7.95 2.61
N SER A 51 9.45 -8.32 1.35
CA SER A 51 10.49 -8.34 0.32
C SER A 51 10.97 -6.91 -0.05
N PRO A 52 12.22 -6.74 -0.54
CA PRO A 52 12.71 -5.45 -1.01
C PRO A 52 11.79 -4.78 -2.05
N PHE A 53 11.19 -5.59 -2.92
CA PHE A 53 10.22 -5.13 -3.91
C PHE A 53 8.90 -4.67 -3.25
N GLY A 54 8.34 -5.46 -2.34
CA GLY A 54 7.10 -5.13 -1.62
C GLY A 54 7.23 -3.85 -0.80
N ARG A 55 8.35 -3.70 -0.08
CA ARG A 55 8.70 -2.47 0.64
C ARG A 55 8.85 -1.29 -0.33
N GLY A 56 9.51 -1.50 -1.46
CA GLY A 56 9.69 -0.48 -2.51
C GLY A 56 8.36 0.02 -3.08
N VAL A 57 7.43 -0.88 -3.39
CA VAL A 57 6.07 -0.54 -3.85
C VAL A 57 5.34 0.27 -2.79
N TYR A 58 5.39 -0.15 -1.53
CA TYR A 58 4.75 0.57 -0.43
C TYR A 58 5.25 2.01 -0.32
N TYR A 59 6.57 2.21 -0.24
CA TYR A 59 7.16 3.55 -0.10
C TYR A 59 6.95 4.42 -1.33
N THR A 60 7.05 3.85 -2.53
CA THR A 60 6.78 4.58 -3.78
C THR A 60 5.35 5.10 -3.78
N CYS A 61 4.38 4.27 -3.44
CA CYS A 61 3.00 4.70 -3.38
C CYS A 61 2.74 5.69 -2.25
N LEU A 62 3.36 5.53 -1.07
CA LEU A 62 3.26 6.49 0.03
C LEU A 62 3.75 7.88 -0.41
N VAL A 63 4.90 7.97 -1.08
CA VAL A 63 5.43 9.22 -1.64
C VAL A 63 4.48 9.82 -2.66
N MET A 64 3.96 9.02 -3.59
CA MET A 64 2.99 9.49 -4.59
C MET A 64 1.72 10.04 -3.93
N THR A 65 1.19 9.37 -2.92
CA THR A 65 0.03 9.85 -2.17
C THR A 65 0.32 11.17 -1.46
N LEU A 66 1.50 11.33 -0.85
CA LEU A 66 1.92 12.59 -0.22
C LEU A 66 2.07 13.72 -1.24
N LEU A 67 2.66 13.46 -2.41
CA LEU A 67 2.80 14.46 -3.48
C LEU A 67 1.44 14.94 -3.99
N ILE A 68 0.49 14.02 -4.19
CA ILE A 68 -0.88 14.36 -4.58
C ILE A 68 -1.55 15.21 -3.50
N LEU A 69 -1.38 14.86 -2.22
CA LEU A 69 -1.93 15.62 -1.11
C LEU A 69 -1.37 17.05 -1.06
N ILE A 70 -0.05 17.22 -1.23
CA ILE A 70 0.59 18.53 -1.29
C ILE A 70 0.02 19.34 -2.46
N LEU A 71 -0.07 18.74 -3.65
CA LEU A 71 -0.62 19.41 -4.83
C LEU A 71 -2.03 19.95 -4.58
N ILE A 72 -2.90 19.14 -3.96
CA ILE A 72 -4.28 19.54 -3.60
C ILE A 72 -4.29 20.69 -2.59
N LEU A 73 -3.37 20.71 -1.62
CA LEU A 73 -3.30 21.75 -0.59
C LEU A 73 -2.74 23.08 -1.13
N THR A 74 -1.91 23.03 -2.17
CA THR A 74 -1.29 24.20 -2.79
C THR A 74 -2.10 24.81 -3.93
N LEU A 75 -3.14 24.11 -4.39
CA LEU A 75 -4.07 24.56 -5.44
C LEU A 75 -5.18 25.43 -4.83
#